data_AF-A0A9D4SZU5-F1
#
_entry.id   AF-A0A9D4SZU5-F1
#
_cell.length_a   1.000
_cell.length_b   1.000
_cell.length_c   1.000
_cell.angle_alpha   90.00
_cell.angle_beta   90.00
_cell.angle_gamma   90.00
#
_symmetry.space_group_name_H-M   'P 1'
#
loop_
_entity.id
_entity.type
_entity.pdbx_description
1 polymer ?
#
loop_
_entity_poly.entity_id
_entity_poly.type
_entity_poly.pdbx_seq_one_letter_code
_entity_poly.pdbx_strand_id
1 'polypeptide(L)'
;MATLNVLTKGWPMRHKNIHWVNVPRYISAIYELALSMFSRKLQSRMFVHFEVSSLHEHIDPAILPLEFGGTIPIKEMAAAWIKNLEEKRDLLMSLDLMGIDESKRPKKEKRQGYSLMRLWNSITRLEVY
;
A
#
# COMPACT_ATOMS: atom_id res chain seq x y z
N MET A 1 -8.38 -3.86 -17.16
CA MET A 1 -7.79 -2.56 -16.74
C MET A 1 -8.60 -1.79 -15.69
N ALA A 2 -9.84 -2.21 -15.32
CA ALA A 2 -10.62 -1.55 -14.27
C ALA A 2 -10.24 -2.00 -12.83
N THR A 3 -9.80 -3.25 -12.66
CA THR A 3 -9.44 -3.83 -11.36
C THR A 3 -8.24 -3.16 -10.69
N LEU A 4 -7.26 -2.68 -11.47
CA LEU A 4 -6.08 -1.98 -10.95
C LEU A 4 -6.40 -0.56 -10.42
N ASN A 5 -7.45 0.08 -10.96
CA ASN A 5 -7.85 1.42 -10.55
C ASN A 5 -8.53 1.43 -9.17
N VAL A 6 -9.27 0.37 -8.81
CA VAL A 6 -9.89 0.25 -7.49
C VAL A 6 -8.84 0.19 -6.38
N LEU A 7 -7.78 -0.62 -6.58
CA LEU A 7 -6.67 -0.75 -5.63
C LEU A 7 -5.83 0.53 -5.46
N THR A 8 -5.81 1.41 -6.48
CA THR A 8 -4.95 2.61 -6.48
C THR A 8 -5.70 3.92 -6.25
N LYS A 9 -6.99 3.98 -6.55
CA LYS A 9 -7.82 5.20 -6.49
C LYS A 9 -9.12 5.04 -5.68
N GLY A 10 -9.55 3.81 -5.42
CA GLY A 10 -10.81 3.53 -4.71
C GLY A 10 -10.68 3.55 -3.18
N TRP A 11 -9.51 3.19 -2.65
CA TRP A 11 -9.23 3.29 -1.21
C TRP A 11 -8.18 4.34 -0.91
N PRO A 12 -8.45 5.31 -0.02
CA PRO A 12 -7.48 6.30 0.43
C PRO A 12 -6.47 5.70 1.42
N MET A 13 -6.11 4.41 1.29
CA MET A 13 -5.17 3.72 2.16
C MET A 13 -3.80 3.64 1.49
N ARG A 14 -2.79 4.26 2.09
CA ARG A 14 -1.42 4.24 1.58
C ARG A 14 -0.70 2.99 2.06
N HIS A 15 -0.78 1.91 1.29
CA HIS A 15 0.02 0.71 1.54
C HIS A 15 1.51 1.07 1.61
N LYS A 16 2.17 0.78 2.74
CA LYS A 16 3.61 1.02 2.92
C LYS A 16 4.40 -0.09 2.24
N ASN A 17 4.26 -1.32 2.73
CA ASN A 17 4.88 -2.53 2.20
C ASN A 17 3.84 -3.67 2.14
N ILE A 18 4.01 -4.59 1.19
CA ILE A 18 3.19 -5.80 0.99
C ILE A 18 4.16 -6.97 0.97
N HIS A 19 3.96 -7.95 1.85
CA HIS A 19 4.83 -9.11 2.00
C HIS A 19 4.06 -10.39 1.69
N TRP A 20 4.59 -11.18 0.76
CA TRP A 20 4.08 -12.51 0.41
C TRP A 20 5.01 -13.54 1.05
N VAL A 21 4.49 -14.46 1.85
CA VAL A 21 5.28 -15.40 2.66
C VAL A 21 4.93 -16.82 2.26
N ASN A 22 5.91 -17.73 2.35
CA ASN A 22 5.76 -19.15 2.02
C ASN A 22 5.32 -19.39 0.56
N VAL A 23 5.86 -18.60 -0.36
CA VAL A 23 5.59 -18.75 -1.80
C VAL A 23 6.46 -19.89 -2.34
N PRO A 24 5.89 -20.93 -2.98
CA PRO A 24 6.69 -21.99 -3.58
C PRO A 24 7.61 -21.47 -4.70
N ARG A 25 8.86 -21.93 -4.76
CA ARG A 25 9.86 -21.43 -5.73
C ARG A 25 9.45 -21.61 -7.19
N TYR A 26 8.64 -22.61 -7.52
CA TYR A 26 8.22 -22.89 -8.89
C TYR A 26 7.18 -21.89 -9.45
N ILE A 27 6.55 -21.07 -8.60
CA ILE A 27 5.61 -20.03 -9.06
C ILE A 27 6.23 -18.62 -9.12
N SER A 28 7.54 -18.49 -8.92
CA SER A 28 8.24 -17.19 -8.96
C SER A 28 8.01 -16.45 -10.27
N ALA A 29 8.08 -17.14 -11.41
CA ALA A 29 7.88 -16.54 -12.74
C ALA A 29 6.46 -15.94 -12.91
N ILE A 30 5.43 -16.60 -12.36
CA ILE A 30 4.05 -16.09 -12.39
C ILE A 30 3.94 -14.83 -11.54
N TYR A 31 4.60 -14.80 -10.39
CA TYR A 31 4.62 -13.63 -9.52
C TYR A 31 5.39 -12.45 -10.15
N GLU A 32 6.53 -12.69 -10.79
CA GLU A 32 7.27 -11.65 -11.51
C GLU A 32 6.45 -11.06 -12.66
N LEU A 33 5.72 -11.90 -13.39
CA LEU A 33 4.76 -11.46 -14.39
C LEU A 33 3.65 -10.61 -13.75
N ALA A 34 3.09 -11.05 -12.62
CA ALA A 34 2.09 -10.27 -11.89
C ALA A 34 2.65 -8.92 -11.41
N LEU A 35 3.90 -8.89 -10.94
CA LEU A 35 4.59 -7.67 -10.56
C LEU A 35 4.75 -6.69 -11.72
N SER A 36 5.09 -7.18 -12.90
CA SER A 36 5.23 -6.35 -14.10
C SER A 36 3.95 -5.59 -14.48
N MET A 37 2.77 -6.07 -14.04
CA MET A 37 1.49 -5.37 -14.24
C MET A 37 1.30 -4.16 -13.33
N PHE A 38 2.02 -4.10 -12.20
CA PHE A 38 1.96 -2.97 -11.27
C PHE A 38 2.96 -1.88 -11.66
N SER A 39 2.69 -0.62 -11.31
CA SER A 39 3.65 0.48 -11.54
C SER A 39 4.95 0.25 -10.76
N ARG A 40 6.09 0.78 -11.25
CA ARG A 40 7.40 0.71 -10.54
C ARG A 40 7.32 1.14 -9.08
N LYS A 41 6.48 2.13 -8.76
CA LYS A 41 6.23 2.63 -7.41
C LYS A 41 5.55 1.63 -6.47
N LEU A 42 4.73 0.74 -7.03
CA LEU A 42 4.04 -0.30 -6.27
C LEU A 42 4.88 -1.57 -6.21
N GLN A 43 5.59 -1.90 -7.31
CA GLN A 43 6.59 -2.98 -7.33
C GLN A 43 7.65 -2.79 -6.22
N SER A 44 8.14 -1.56 -6.02
CA SER A 44 9.13 -1.27 -4.97
C SER A 44 8.64 -1.48 -3.53
N ARG A 45 7.36 -1.82 -3.35
CA ARG A 45 6.71 -2.04 -2.05
C ARG A 45 6.30 -3.49 -1.85
N MET A 46 6.44 -4.34 -2.86
CA MET A 46 6.01 -5.73 -2.84
C MET A 46 7.23 -6.65 -2.69
N PHE A 47 7.26 -7.45 -1.63
CA PHE A 47 8.35 -8.36 -1.31
C PHE A 47 7.84 -9.80 -1.26
N VAL A 48 8.63 -10.74 -1.79
CA VAL A 48 8.36 -12.18 -1.69
C VAL A 48 9.40 -12.82 -0.81
N HIS A 49 8.89 -13.60 0.14
CA HIS A 49 9.65 -14.32 1.13
C HIS A 49 9.38 -15.81 0.94
N PHE A 50 10.42 -16.56 0.56
CA PHE A 50 10.36 -18.03 0.46
C PHE A 50 10.39 -18.68 1.84
N GLU A 51 11.06 -18.04 2.80
CA GLU A 51 11.20 -18.49 4.18
C GLU A 51 10.69 -17.40 5.12
N VAL A 52 10.30 -17.80 6.34
CA VAL A 52 9.83 -16.87 7.37
C VAL A 52 10.98 -16.01 7.93
N SER A 53 12.22 -16.49 7.85
CA SER A 53 13.43 -15.77 8.26
C SER A 53 13.58 -14.42 7.53
N SER A 54 13.35 -14.37 6.21
CA SER A 54 13.48 -13.13 5.44
C SER A 54 12.35 -12.12 5.73
N LEU A 55 11.22 -12.59 6.29
CA LEU A 55 10.16 -11.71 6.78
C LEU A 55 10.60 -10.98 8.06
N HIS A 56 11.35 -11.63 8.94
CA HIS A 56 11.82 -11.07 10.22
C HIS A 56 12.80 -9.92 10.05
N GLU A 57 13.51 -9.85 8.92
CA GLU A 57 14.36 -8.70 8.57
C GLU A 57 13.56 -7.42 8.31
N HIS A 58 12.29 -7.57 7.91
CA HIS A 58 11.43 -6.45 7.53
C HIS A 58 10.41 -6.10 8.63
N ILE A 59 10.02 -7.08 9.44
CA ILE A 59 8.95 -6.98 10.44
C ILE A 59 9.43 -7.67 11.72
N ASP A 60 9.29 -6.97 12.85
CA ASP A 60 9.59 -7.54 14.17
C ASP A 60 8.76 -8.83 14.42
N PRO A 61 9.39 -9.97 14.74
CA PRO A 61 8.68 -11.21 15.04
C PRO A 61 7.64 -11.07 16.16
N ALA A 62 7.84 -10.17 17.11
CA ALA A 62 6.95 -10.01 18.26
C ALA A 62 5.51 -9.60 17.88
N ILE A 63 5.33 -8.93 16.73
CA ILE A 63 4.01 -8.53 16.23
C ILE A 63 3.37 -9.56 15.31
N LEU A 64 4.11 -10.61 14.95
CA LEU A 64 3.61 -11.68 14.10
C LEU A 64 2.87 -12.73 14.93
N PRO A 65 2.02 -13.54 14.29
CA PRO A 65 1.48 -14.73 14.93
C PRO A 65 2.55 -15.80 15.17
N LEU A 66 2.27 -16.74 16.08
CA LEU A 66 3.13 -17.86 16.47
C LEU A 66 3.65 -18.66 15.27
N GLU A 67 2.77 -18.95 14.31
CA GLU A 67 3.04 -19.72 13.10
C GLU A 67 4.06 -19.03 12.17
N PHE A 68 4.26 -17.72 12.35
CA PHE A 68 5.23 -16.91 11.62
C PHE A 68 6.39 -16.42 12.52
N GLY A 69 6.58 -17.03 13.70
CA GLY A 69 7.71 -16.74 14.59
C GLY A 69 7.43 -15.72 15.70
N GLY A 70 6.16 -15.36 15.91
CA GLY A 70 5.77 -14.55 17.07
C GLY A 70 5.36 -15.37 18.29
N THR A 71 4.54 -14.76 19.15
CA THR A 71 4.20 -15.32 20.47
C THR A 71 2.75 -15.78 20.59
N ILE A 72 1.83 -15.15 19.85
CA ILE A 72 0.38 -15.38 19.99
C ILE A 72 -0.12 -16.22 18.80
N PRO A 73 -0.87 -17.32 19.01
CA PRO A 73 -1.45 -18.10 17.91
C PRO A 73 -2.35 -17.26 16.99
N ILE A 74 -2.36 -17.55 15.68
CA ILE A 74 -3.23 -16.86 14.70
C ILE A 74 -4.69 -16.83 15.17
N LYS A 75 -5.18 -17.95 15.70
CA LYS A 75 -6.58 -18.09 16.13
C LYS A 75 -6.96 -17.08 17.21
N GLU A 76 -6.08 -16.84 18.17
CA GLU A 76 -6.31 -15.91 19.28
C GLU A 76 -6.23 -14.45 18.79
N MET A 77 -5.24 -14.13 17.94
CA MET A 77 -5.16 -12.80 17.30
C MET A 77 -6.42 -12.50 16.46
N ALA A 78 -6.89 -13.47 15.68
CA ALA A 78 -8.09 -13.33 14.86
C ALA A 78 -9.34 -13.11 15.72
N ALA A 79 -9.50 -13.88 16.80
CA ALA A 79 -10.62 -13.71 17.73
C ALA A 79 -10.61 -12.32 18.40
N ALA A 80 -9.44 -11.86 18.85
CA ALA A 80 -9.29 -10.52 19.41
C ALA A 80 -9.62 -9.41 18.39
N TRP A 81 -9.23 -9.60 17.12
CA TRP A 81 -9.54 -8.66 16.05
C TRP A 81 -11.04 -8.60 15.75
N ILE A 82 -11.71 -9.77 15.66
CA ILE A 82 -13.16 -9.85 15.47
C ILE A 82 -13.89 -9.12 16.59
N LYS A 83 -13.52 -9.35 17.85
CA LYS A 83 -14.11 -8.66 19.00
C LYS A 83 -13.97 -7.14 18.90
N ASN A 84 -12.80 -6.63 18.51
CA ASN A 84 -12.56 -5.20 18.32
C ASN A 84 -13.43 -4.61 17.19
N LEU A 85 -13.67 -5.38 16.13
CA LEU A 85 -14.58 -4.98 15.05
C LEU A 85 -16.04 -4.96 15.51
N GLU A 86 -16.47 -5.92 16.33
CA GLU A 86 -17.80 -5.95 16.92
C GLU A 86 -18.05 -4.75 17.84
N GLU A 87 -17.08 -4.41 18.69
CA GLU A 87 -17.14 -3.23 19.56
C GLU A 87 -17.23 -1.91 18.77
N LYS A 88 -16.62 -1.86 17.58
CA LYS A 88 -16.64 -0.67 16.70
C LYS A 88 -17.71 -0.73 15.62
N ARG A 89 -18.59 -1.74 15.65
CA ARG A 89 -19.59 -1.97 14.60
C ARG A 89 -20.45 -0.74 14.36
N ASP A 90 -20.92 -0.09 15.42
CA ASP A 90 -21.80 1.08 15.30
C ASP A 90 -21.09 2.28 14.68
N LEU A 91 -19.81 2.48 15.02
CA LEU A 91 -18.96 3.48 14.37
C LEU A 91 -18.76 3.14 12.88
N LEU A 92 -18.45 1.89 12.56
CA LEU A 92 -18.26 1.46 11.17
C LEU A 92 -19.53 1.66 10.34
N MET A 93 -20.71 1.34 10.89
CA MET A 93 -22.00 1.60 10.23
C MET A 93 -22.28 3.09 10.04
N SER A 94 -21.84 3.94 10.97
CA SER A 94 -21.99 5.40 10.83
C SER A 94 -21.14 5.98 9.68
N LEU A 95 -20.07 5.30 9.27
CA LEU A 95 -19.25 5.73 8.13
C LEU A 95 -19.99 5.62 6.79
N ASP A 96 -20.93 4.67 6.64
CA ASP A 96 -21.76 4.56 5.44
C ASP A 96 -22.72 5.75 5.26
N LEU A 97 -23.07 6.40 6.37
CA LEU A 97 -23.89 7.61 6.38
C LEU A 97 -23.05 8.89 6.15
N MET A 98 -21.72 8.78 6.15
CA MET A 98 -20.84 9.92 5.96
C MET A 98 -20.75 10.31 4.48
N GLY A 99 -21.49 11.35 4.11
CA GLY A 99 -21.36 12.01 2.81
C GLY A 99 -20.20 13.00 2.77
N ILE A 100 -19.55 13.14 1.62
CA ILE A 100 -18.56 14.18 1.39
C ILE A 100 -19.29 15.47 0.99
N ASP A 101 -19.14 16.53 1.77
CA ASP A 101 -19.63 17.86 1.41
C ASP A 101 -18.77 18.45 0.28
N GLU A 102 -19.23 18.28 -0.97
CA GLU A 102 -18.51 18.73 -2.15
C GLU A 102 -18.31 20.25 -2.22
N SER A 103 -19.11 21.03 -1.47
CA SER A 103 -19.01 22.50 -1.45
C SER A 103 -17.70 22.99 -0.83
N LYS A 104 -17.11 22.21 0.08
CA LYS A 104 -15.86 22.50 0.78
C LYS A 104 -14.62 21.91 0.09
N ARG A 105 -14.81 21.23 -1.05
CA ARG A 105 -13.68 20.64 -1.79
C ARG A 105 -12.72 21.77 -2.22
N PRO A 106 -11.44 21.73 -1.83
CA PRO A 106 -10.49 22.74 -2.29
C PRO A 106 -10.43 22.69 -3.82
N LYS A 107 -10.84 23.79 -4.47
CA LYS A 107 -10.75 23.94 -5.92
C LYS A 107 -9.28 23.77 -6.27
N LYS A 108 -8.94 22.81 -7.16
CA LYS A 108 -7.58 22.71 -7.70
C LYS A 108 -7.26 24.06 -8.33
N GLU A 109 -6.35 24.81 -7.73
CA GLU A 109 -5.77 25.97 -8.39
C GLU A 109 -5.21 25.51 -9.73
N LYS A 110 -5.64 26.14 -10.82
CA LYS A 110 -4.97 26.01 -12.10
C LYS A 110 -3.57 26.55 -11.88
N ARG A 111 -2.58 25.68 -11.70
CA ARG A 111 -1.17 26.07 -11.72
C ARG A 111 -0.86 26.63 -13.10
N GLN A 112 -1.05 27.92 -13.29
CA GLN A 112 -0.57 28.68 -14.42
C GLN A 112 0.94 28.92 -14.20
N GLY A 113 1.70 27.82 -14.24
CA GLY A 113 3.15 27.85 -14.10
C GLY A 113 3.79 28.18 -15.44
N TYR A 114 4.27 29.41 -15.57
CA TYR A 114 4.97 29.96 -16.73
C TYR A 114 5.93 28.95 -17.39
N SER A 115 5.63 28.63 -18.66
CA SER A 115 6.47 27.82 -19.56
C SER A 115 7.94 28.27 -19.56
N LEU A 116 8.17 29.58 -19.44
CA LEU A 116 9.48 30.20 -19.42
C LEU A 116 10.34 29.77 -18.22
N MET A 117 9.77 29.55 -17.03
CA MET A 117 10.55 29.16 -15.85
C MET A 117 11.02 27.69 -15.90
N ARG A 118 10.32 26.85 -16.69
CA ARG A 118 10.79 25.48 -17.00
C ARG A 118 11.90 25.49 -18.04
N LEU A 119 11.82 26.37 -19.04
CA LEU A 119 12.89 26.55 -20.03
C LEU A 119 14.16 27.12 -19.38
N TRP A 120 14.03 28.13 -18.52
CA TRP A 120 15.16 28.74 -17.81
C TRP A 120 15.89 27.74 -16.91
N ASN A 121 15.15 26.87 -16.22
CA ASN A 121 15.74 25.78 -15.42
C ASN A 121 16.39 24.66 -16.27
N SER A 122 16.04 24.53 -17.56
CA SER A 122 16.69 23.59 -18.47
C SER A 122 17.99 24.14 -19.06
N ILE A 123 18.05 25.46 -19.31
CA ILE A 123 19.23 26.15 -19.85
C ILE A 123 20.33 26.19 -18.78
N THR A 124 19.99 26.55 -17.54
CA THR A 124 20.94 26.60 -16.41
C THR A 124 21.50 25.23 -16.01
N ARG A 125 20.82 24.13 -16.35
CA ARG A 125 21.33 22.76 -16.15
C ARG A 125 22.30 22.29 -17.23
N LEU A 126 22.36 22.95 -18.39
CA LEU A 126 23.24 22.60 -19.49
C LEU A 126 24.60 23.31 -19.43
N GLU A 127 24.73 24.36 -18.63
CA GLU A 127 25.99 25.09 -18.42
C GLU A 127 26.88 24.45 -17.32
N VAL A 128 26.42 23.38 -16.69
CA VAL A 128 27.19 22.60 -15.70
C VAL A 128 27.47 21.21 -16.28
N TYR A 129 28.27 21.16 -17.34
CA TYR A 129 29.16 20.05 -17.72
C TYR A 129 30.29 20.61 -18.60
#